data_AF-A0A522A129-F1
#
_entry.id   AF-A0A522A129-F1
#
_cell.length_a   1.000
_cell.length_b   1.000
_cell.length_c   1.000
_cell.angle_alpha   90.00
_cell.angle_beta   90.00
_cell.angle_gamma   90.00
#
_symmetry.space_group_name_H-M   'P 1'
#
loop_
_entity.id
_entity.type
_entity.pdbx_description
1 polymer ?
#
loop_
_entity_poly.entity_id
_entity_poly.type
_entity_poly.pdbx_seq_one_letter_code
_entity_poly.pdbx_strand_id
1 'polypeptide(L)'
;MVSQFPRFILVCSLALLPLSSARARELSDYKAGDVVEADIVAPGALRAVNPEASEELKRKSDERTPVIFRLHSRAIDPVEEEFRAAFSLTRSNFVRAVERNFKQRKLEDAWLGSPVFEEVVQRFSRSNRGMPLFTNLATRWARGDEGRDERSALIGMLREAMRQPIRDQAAPSKIKLTAQVRIVSVTNLDEEITAESLTHHGKLIARTNAISLERARSELVEQFPEEERAMGKFLASLLRPNCFLDEQLTKQSRALKSESLWVVDNYAAGQVVARRGQKVDETILAALKVLREKLEADRLQAEAAASAALVVRTQERNRWLAVGLGISGVVVIVCAAMLLRRRRRSSLLPARIAKTGETAAVISCPTCDEAIVVPADAGGWAQRALEAEARADRAHAAIRSGVLGQLTQLLRERVFHGLVSQRQRMIETQQSAAVEIAEMQRRLDELHTPLKERLLAYEQRVSELEKALAAKGAENRELLKAKIQLVRQQAEREREQLNYN
;
A
#
# COMPACT_ATOMS: atom_id res chain seq x y z
N MET A 1 11.44 -52.19 -88.11
CA MET A 1 10.68 -52.52 -86.88
C MET A 1 11.22 -51.66 -85.75
N VAL A 2 10.29 -51.03 -85.02
CA VAL A 2 10.47 -49.89 -84.12
C VAL A 2 10.65 -50.35 -82.68
N SER A 3 11.65 -49.82 -81.95
CA SER A 3 11.60 -49.47 -80.52
C SER A 3 12.94 -48.80 -80.10
N GLN A 4 13.00 -47.47 -80.03
CA GLN A 4 12.78 -46.60 -78.86
C GLN A 4 13.85 -46.69 -77.74
N PHE A 5 14.90 -45.85 -77.90
CA PHE A 5 15.46 -44.78 -77.02
C PHE A 5 15.32 -44.81 -75.46
N PRO A 6 16.18 -44.06 -74.72
CA PRO A 6 16.88 -44.53 -73.52
C PRO A 6 16.53 -43.66 -72.29
N ARG A 7 17.11 -44.00 -71.12
CA ARG A 7 17.10 -43.11 -69.95
C ARG A 7 18.53 -42.75 -69.54
N PHE A 8 18.87 -41.48 -69.75
CA PHE A 8 19.96 -40.76 -69.09
C PHE A 8 19.64 -40.61 -67.59
N ILE A 9 20.61 -40.88 -66.72
CA ILE A 9 20.62 -40.39 -65.33
C ILE A 9 21.89 -39.57 -65.17
N LEU A 10 21.72 -38.26 -65.05
CA LEU A 10 22.75 -37.27 -64.78
C LEU A 10 22.70 -36.94 -63.29
N VAL A 11 23.78 -37.28 -62.57
CA VAL A 11 23.97 -36.96 -61.15
C VAL A 11 24.59 -35.56 -61.06
N CYS A 12 23.83 -34.58 -60.56
CA CYS A 12 24.34 -33.28 -60.16
C CYS A 12 24.46 -33.22 -58.63
N SER A 13 25.69 -33.28 -58.14
CA SER A 13 26.09 -32.99 -56.76
C SER A 13 26.09 -31.47 -56.51
N LEU A 14 25.12 -30.97 -55.73
CA LEU A 14 25.09 -29.60 -55.24
C LEU A 14 25.63 -29.55 -53.80
N ALA A 15 26.64 -28.72 -53.59
CA ALA A 15 27.34 -28.52 -52.32
C ALA A 15 26.44 -27.90 -51.25
N LEU A 16 26.30 -28.58 -50.12
CA LEU A 16 25.75 -28.07 -48.86
C LEU A 16 26.87 -27.37 -48.08
N LEU A 17 26.87 -26.04 -48.08
CA LEU A 17 27.58 -25.24 -47.08
C LEU A 17 26.69 -25.12 -45.83
N PRO A 18 27.19 -25.43 -44.62
CA PRO A 18 26.45 -25.18 -43.40
C PRO A 18 26.55 -23.69 -43.06
N LEU A 19 25.46 -22.94 -43.24
CA LEU A 19 25.28 -21.66 -42.57
C LEU A 19 25.20 -21.96 -41.07
N SER A 20 26.28 -21.64 -40.35
CA SER A 20 26.29 -21.58 -38.90
C SER A 20 25.32 -20.50 -38.45
N SER A 21 24.06 -20.87 -38.23
CA SER A 21 23.10 -20.06 -37.51
C SER A 21 23.57 -20.00 -36.05
N ALA A 22 24.28 -18.91 -35.72
CA ALA A 22 24.48 -18.50 -34.34
C ALA A 22 23.10 -18.48 -33.67
N ARG A 23 22.90 -19.37 -32.70
CA ARG A 23 21.69 -19.49 -31.91
C ARG A 23 21.48 -18.13 -31.24
N ALA A 24 20.48 -17.38 -31.68
CA ALA A 24 20.11 -16.14 -31.01
C ALA A 24 19.83 -16.48 -29.54
N ARG A 25 20.58 -15.86 -28.62
CA ARG A 25 20.38 -16.02 -27.19
C ARG A 25 18.92 -15.73 -26.85
N GLU A 26 18.31 -16.64 -26.09
CA GLU A 26 16.92 -16.47 -25.67
C GLU A 26 16.85 -15.23 -24.77
N LEU A 27 15.79 -14.42 -24.87
CA LEU A 27 15.68 -13.14 -24.15
C LEU A 27 15.88 -13.27 -22.62
N SER A 28 15.72 -14.47 -22.08
CA SER A 28 15.94 -14.86 -20.69
C SER A 28 17.41 -14.91 -20.24
N ASP A 29 18.38 -14.92 -21.16
CA ASP A 29 19.80 -15.15 -20.84
C ASP A 29 20.62 -13.87 -20.63
N TYR A 30 20.06 -12.71 -20.98
CA TYR A 30 20.77 -11.43 -20.87
C TYR A 30 20.92 -10.99 -19.41
N LYS A 31 22.17 -10.71 -19.02
CA LYS A 31 22.54 -10.11 -17.73
C LYS A 31 23.03 -8.68 -17.92
N ALA A 32 23.04 -7.90 -16.84
CA ALA A 32 23.65 -6.57 -16.85
C ALA A 32 25.11 -6.66 -17.30
N GLY A 33 25.49 -5.86 -18.30
CA GLY A 33 26.82 -5.85 -18.91
C GLY A 33 27.02 -6.76 -20.12
N ASP A 34 26.04 -7.62 -20.47
CA ASP A 34 26.09 -8.40 -21.70
C ASP A 34 25.94 -7.50 -22.94
N VAL A 35 26.48 -7.94 -24.09
CA VAL A 35 26.31 -7.23 -25.37
C VAL A 35 25.14 -7.83 -26.13
N VAL A 36 24.22 -6.98 -26.59
CA VAL A 36 23.04 -7.40 -27.34
C VAL A 36 23.45 -7.93 -28.72
N GLU A 37 23.07 -9.17 -29.03
CA GLU A 37 23.49 -9.85 -30.27
C GLU A 37 22.64 -9.45 -31.49
N ALA A 38 21.41 -9.00 -31.27
CA ALA A 38 20.45 -8.60 -32.30
C ALA A 38 19.51 -7.49 -31.80
N ASP A 39 18.97 -6.67 -32.70
CA ASP A 39 18.03 -5.61 -32.32
C ASP A 39 16.79 -6.19 -31.63
N ILE A 40 16.53 -5.75 -30.41
CA ILE A 40 15.36 -6.18 -29.63
C ILE A 40 14.28 -5.12 -29.81
N VAL A 41 13.15 -5.54 -30.39
CA VAL A 41 12.02 -4.66 -30.70
C VAL A 41 10.83 -5.01 -29.81
N ALA A 42 10.13 -3.99 -29.31
CA ALA A 42 8.92 -4.18 -28.53
C ALA A 42 7.77 -4.68 -29.43
N PRO A 43 7.20 -5.88 -29.22
CA PRO A 43 6.13 -6.40 -30.05
C PRO A 43 4.81 -5.63 -29.86
N GLY A 44 4.65 -4.94 -28.74
CA GLY A 44 3.50 -4.09 -28.41
C GLY A 44 3.90 -2.96 -27.48
N ALA A 45 2.94 -2.11 -27.08
CA ALA A 45 3.21 -1.03 -26.16
C ALA A 45 3.74 -1.56 -24.81
N LEU A 46 4.93 -1.13 -24.41
CA LEU A 46 5.61 -1.58 -23.20
C LEU A 46 5.79 -0.40 -22.23
N ARG A 47 5.59 -0.66 -20.94
CA ARG A 47 5.84 0.30 -19.87
C ARG A 47 6.87 -0.32 -18.94
N ALA A 48 8.11 0.17 -18.99
CA ALA A 48 9.19 -0.33 -18.16
C ALA A 48 9.67 0.75 -17.19
N VAL A 49 9.91 0.38 -15.93
CA VAL A 49 10.46 1.31 -14.95
C VAL A 49 11.92 1.57 -15.29
N ASN A 50 12.30 2.85 -15.39
CA ASN A 50 13.67 3.27 -15.59
C ASN A 50 14.35 3.47 -14.23
N PRO A 51 15.27 2.59 -13.78
CA PRO A 51 15.91 2.69 -12.48
C PRO A 51 16.73 3.98 -12.32
N GLU A 52 17.57 4.33 -13.30
CA GLU A 52 18.44 5.51 -13.23
C GLU A 52 17.64 6.82 -13.17
N ALA A 53 16.64 6.97 -14.03
CA ALA A 53 15.77 8.15 -14.03
C ALA A 53 14.91 8.22 -12.74
N SER A 54 14.54 7.07 -12.19
CA SER A 54 13.84 6.99 -10.90
C SER A 54 14.76 7.42 -9.75
N GLU A 55 16.01 6.99 -9.72
CA GLU A 55 16.98 7.41 -8.70
C GLU A 55 17.28 8.91 -8.77
N GLU A 56 17.43 9.47 -9.97
CA GLU A 56 17.62 10.90 -10.15
C GLU A 56 16.39 11.71 -9.68
N LEU A 57 15.18 11.20 -9.95
CA LEU A 57 13.94 11.79 -9.46
C LEU A 57 13.84 11.72 -7.94
N LYS A 58 14.21 10.58 -7.35
CA LYS A 58 14.27 10.39 -5.89
C LYS A 58 15.25 11.37 -5.25
N ARG A 59 16.47 11.51 -5.80
CA ARG A 59 17.47 12.48 -5.34
C ARG A 59 16.94 13.92 -5.38
N LYS A 60 16.33 14.33 -6.50
CA LYS A 60 15.69 15.65 -6.63
C LYS A 60 14.53 15.84 -5.65
N SER A 61 13.78 14.80 -5.35
CA SER A 61 12.70 14.83 -4.35
C SER A 61 13.25 14.95 -2.93
N ASP A 62 14.33 14.24 -2.61
CA ASP A 62 15.00 14.30 -1.31
C ASP A 62 15.55 15.70 -1.02
N GLU A 63 16.12 16.35 -2.04
CA GLU A 63 16.59 17.74 -1.97
C GLU A 63 15.44 18.74 -1.76
N ARG A 64 14.24 18.44 -2.27
CA ARG A 64 13.04 19.29 -2.07
C ARG A 64 12.35 19.01 -0.74
N THR A 65 12.54 17.83 -0.17
CA THR A 65 11.88 17.42 1.07
C THR A 65 12.48 18.19 2.25
N PRO A 66 11.65 18.94 2.99
CA PRO A 66 12.13 19.84 4.02
C PRO A 66 12.78 19.07 5.16
N VAL A 67 13.88 19.62 5.67
CA VAL A 67 14.57 19.09 6.84
C VAL A 67 13.70 19.25 8.09
N ILE A 68 13.74 18.27 8.98
CA ILE A 68 12.90 18.21 10.17
C ILE A 68 13.69 18.59 11.41
N PHE A 69 13.14 19.50 12.19
CA PHE A 69 13.65 19.91 13.49
C PHE A 69 12.67 19.58 14.61
N ARG A 70 13.20 19.11 15.73
CA ARG A 70 12.49 18.96 17.00
C ARG A 70 12.62 20.24 17.80
N LEU A 71 11.49 20.83 18.17
CA LEU A 71 11.42 21.99 19.05
C LEU A 71 11.04 21.53 20.46
N HIS A 72 11.97 21.65 21.39
CA HIS A 72 11.75 21.32 22.79
C HIS A 72 11.03 22.47 23.50
N SER A 73 9.71 22.34 23.65
CA SER A 73 8.85 23.36 24.23
C SER A 73 9.18 23.74 25.68
N ARG A 74 9.73 22.78 26.46
CA ARG A 74 10.12 22.95 27.86
C ARG A 74 11.58 23.37 28.06
N ALA A 75 12.29 23.76 27.00
CA ALA A 75 13.71 24.11 27.09
C ALA A 75 13.97 25.34 27.98
N ILE A 76 12.93 26.14 28.21
CA ILE A 76 12.99 27.35 29.04
C ILE A 76 12.93 27.07 30.55
N ASP A 77 12.30 25.97 30.98
CA ASP A 77 12.14 25.67 32.41
C ASP A 77 13.48 25.71 33.18
N PRO A 78 14.56 25.05 32.73
CA PRO A 78 15.86 25.14 33.40
C PRO A 78 16.50 26.53 33.31
N VAL A 79 16.22 27.29 32.25
CA VAL A 79 16.74 28.66 32.07
C VAL A 79 16.07 29.63 33.05
N GLU A 80 14.76 29.48 33.26
CA GLU A 80 14.04 30.25 34.27
C GLU A 80 14.50 29.93 35.69
N GLU A 81 14.72 28.66 35.99
CA GLU A 81 15.23 28.24 37.30
C GLU A 81 16.62 28.82 37.56
N GLU A 82 17.52 28.73 36.58
CA GLU A 82 18.85 29.33 36.63
C GLU A 82 18.79 30.86 36.84
N PHE A 83 17.91 31.54 36.10
CA PHE A 83 17.69 32.98 36.27
C PHE A 83 17.15 33.32 37.67
N ARG A 84 16.13 32.59 38.17
CA ARG A 84 15.55 32.81 39.50
C ARG A 84 16.59 32.61 40.60
N ALA A 85 17.44 31.60 40.48
CA ALA A 85 18.54 31.35 41.40
C ALA A 85 19.56 32.52 41.36
N ALA A 86 19.99 32.95 40.18
CA ALA A 86 20.93 34.06 40.02
C ALA A 86 20.36 35.40 40.56
N PHE A 87 19.09 35.68 40.30
CA PHE A 87 18.38 36.86 40.80
C PHE A 87 18.33 36.87 42.34
N SER A 88 17.94 35.74 42.94
CA SER A 88 17.80 35.61 44.39
C SER A 88 19.15 35.71 45.09
N LEU A 89 20.18 35.06 44.55
CA LEU A 89 21.56 35.13 45.06
C LEU A 89 22.10 36.56 44.99
N THR A 90 21.92 37.24 43.85
CA THR A 90 22.39 38.61 43.66
C THR A 90 21.70 39.58 44.62
N ARG A 91 20.38 39.43 44.81
CA ARG A 91 19.61 40.20 45.80
C ARG A 91 20.13 39.98 47.22
N SER A 92 20.30 38.73 47.65
CA SER A 92 20.81 38.42 48.99
C SER A 92 22.20 39.01 49.23
N ASN A 93 23.09 38.92 48.24
CA ASN A 93 24.44 39.49 48.32
C ASN A 93 24.42 41.02 48.38
N PHE A 94 23.55 41.66 47.60
CA PHE A 94 23.39 43.12 47.61
C PHE A 94 22.83 43.61 48.95
N VAL A 95 21.76 42.99 49.46
CA VAL A 95 21.17 43.37 50.76
C VAL A 95 22.18 43.19 51.90
N ARG A 96 23.02 42.15 51.87
CA ARG A 96 24.14 41.99 52.83
C ARG A 96 25.21 43.06 52.65
N ALA A 97 25.42 43.59 51.44
CA ALA A 97 26.33 44.72 51.22
C ALA A 97 25.75 46.01 51.80
N VAL A 98 24.46 46.26 51.61
CA VAL A 98 23.75 47.40 52.21
C VAL A 98 23.80 47.33 53.74
N GLU A 99 23.44 46.19 54.33
CA GLU A 99 23.44 45.98 55.79
C GLU A 99 24.84 46.20 56.41
N ARG A 100 25.91 45.78 55.73
CA ARG A 100 27.28 46.01 56.21
C ARG A 100 27.68 47.48 56.27
N ASN A 101 27.25 48.28 55.28
CA ASN A 101 27.62 49.69 55.16
C ASN A 101 26.72 50.60 56.01
N PHE A 102 25.42 50.36 56.04
CA PHE A 102 24.44 51.22 56.72
C PHE A 102 23.96 50.70 58.08
N LYS A 103 24.35 49.47 58.46
CA LYS A 103 23.89 48.76 59.68
C LYS A 103 22.38 48.54 59.74
N GLN A 104 21.68 48.76 58.61
CA GLN A 104 20.26 48.56 58.45
C GLN A 104 20.00 47.74 57.19
N ARG A 105 19.02 46.85 57.27
CA ARG A 105 18.64 45.98 56.15
C ARG A 105 17.68 46.64 55.17
N LYS A 106 16.93 47.64 55.63
CA LYS A 106 16.04 48.47 54.81
C LYS A 106 16.46 49.91 54.99
N LEU A 107 16.57 50.64 53.88
CA LEU A 107 16.92 52.06 53.86
C LEU A 107 15.68 52.91 53.64
N GLU A 108 15.62 54.04 54.33
CA GLU A 108 14.66 55.10 54.08
C GLU A 108 15.06 55.92 52.86
N ASP A 109 14.09 56.64 52.27
CA ASP A 109 14.29 57.39 51.01
C ASP A 109 15.40 58.45 51.10
N ALA A 110 15.63 59.01 52.28
CA ALA A 110 16.72 59.98 52.51
C ALA A 110 18.12 59.39 52.22
N TRP A 111 18.32 58.10 52.48
CA TRP A 111 19.60 57.42 52.26
C TRP A 111 19.81 56.96 50.82
N LEU A 112 18.72 56.74 50.07
CA LEU A 112 18.77 56.26 48.69
C LEU A 112 19.33 57.31 47.72
N GLY A 113 19.15 58.60 48.03
CA GLY A 113 19.77 59.71 47.29
C GLY A 113 21.17 60.09 47.77
N SER A 114 21.74 59.35 48.74
CA SER A 114 23.06 59.69 49.28
C SER A 114 24.20 59.21 48.36
N PRO A 115 25.32 59.96 48.28
CA PRO A 115 26.50 59.54 47.51
C PRO A 115 27.10 58.23 48.04
N VAL A 116 26.90 57.93 49.32
CA VAL A 116 27.33 56.68 49.95
C VAL A 116 26.60 55.48 49.33
N PHE A 117 25.30 55.62 49.07
CA PHE A 117 24.52 54.55 48.45
C PHE A 117 25.00 54.28 47.01
N GLU A 118 25.23 55.33 46.22
CA GLU A 118 25.77 55.21 44.87
C GLU A 118 27.13 54.50 44.86
N GLU A 119 28.02 54.83 45.79
CA GLU A 119 29.32 54.16 45.90
C GLU A 119 29.17 52.66 46.20
N VAL A 120 28.22 52.29 47.08
CA VAL A 120 27.92 50.89 47.40
C VAL A 120 27.40 50.15 46.16
N VAL A 121 26.49 50.76 45.38
CA VAL A 121 25.97 50.18 44.14
C VAL A 121 27.07 50.00 43.11
N GLN A 122 27.91 51.01 42.88
CA GLN A 122 29.04 50.93 41.94
C GLN A 122 30.06 49.87 42.36
N ARG A 123 30.43 49.83 43.65
CA ARG A 123 31.37 48.84 44.19
C ARG A 123 30.81 47.42 44.07
N PHE A 124 29.52 47.25 44.37
CA PHE A 124 28.85 45.95 44.22
C PHE A 124 28.82 45.52 42.75
N SER A 125 28.45 46.41 41.83
CA SER A 125 28.40 46.13 40.40
C SER A 125 29.78 45.70 39.84
N ARG A 126 30.87 46.36 40.27
CA ARG A 126 32.24 45.97 39.89
C ARG A 126 32.68 44.63 40.47
N SER A 127 32.24 44.30 41.69
CA SER A 127 32.64 43.07 42.39
C SER A 127 31.78 41.87 42.01
N ASN A 128 30.55 42.07 41.56
CA ASN A 128 29.61 40.99 41.29
C ASN A 128 29.84 40.44 39.87
N ARG A 129 30.28 39.18 39.78
CA ARG A 129 30.42 38.47 38.49
C ARG A 129 29.10 37.89 37.97
N GLY A 130 28.04 37.92 38.78
CA GLY A 130 26.74 37.35 38.44
C GLY A 130 25.84 38.31 37.66
N MET A 131 24.56 38.33 38.02
CA MET A 131 23.57 39.20 37.39
C MET A 131 23.93 40.68 37.62
N PRO A 132 23.98 41.51 36.57
CA PRO A 132 24.25 42.94 36.70
C PRO A 132 23.12 43.63 37.47
N LEU A 133 23.49 44.64 38.27
CA LEU A 133 22.54 45.43 39.05
C LEU A 133 22.48 46.84 38.49
N PHE A 134 21.27 47.28 38.12
CA PHE A 134 20.99 48.65 37.71
C PHE A 134 20.37 49.45 38.85
N THR A 135 20.48 50.78 38.78
CA THR A 135 20.17 51.71 39.88
C THR A 135 18.73 51.55 40.39
N ASN A 136 17.75 51.43 39.49
CA ASN A 136 16.33 51.29 39.88
C ASN A 136 16.08 50.02 40.71
N LEU A 137 16.67 48.88 40.31
CA LEU A 137 16.53 47.61 41.03
C LEU A 137 17.26 47.65 42.37
N ALA A 138 18.45 48.28 42.42
CA ALA A 138 19.19 48.50 43.65
C ALA A 138 18.37 49.29 44.67
N THR A 139 17.76 50.40 44.25
CA THR A 139 16.90 51.25 45.09
C THR A 139 15.70 50.47 45.63
N ARG A 140 15.02 49.67 44.80
CA ARG A 140 13.89 48.83 45.23
C ARG A 140 14.31 47.79 46.27
N TRP A 141 15.40 47.06 46.02
CA TRP A 141 15.90 46.09 46.98
C TRP A 141 16.35 46.72 48.29
N ALA A 142 16.93 47.92 48.25
CA ALA A 142 17.32 48.66 49.45
C ALA A 142 16.12 49.13 50.30
N ARG A 143 14.97 49.43 49.68
CA ARG A 143 13.69 49.66 50.39
C ARG A 143 13.10 48.39 51.03
N GLY A 144 13.66 47.23 50.71
CA GLY A 144 13.17 45.93 51.18
C GLY A 144 12.16 45.26 50.25
N ASP A 145 11.95 45.79 49.05
CA ASP A 145 11.18 45.11 48.01
C ASP A 145 11.95 43.85 47.52
N GLU A 146 11.20 42.87 47.03
CA GLU A 146 11.76 41.71 46.36
C GLU A 146 12.00 41.93 44.87
N GLY A 147 11.40 42.96 44.28
CA GLY A 147 11.49 43.23 42.83
C GLY A 147 10.78 42.16 42.02
N ARG A 148 9.59 41.73 42.47
CA ARG A 148 8.83 40.66 41.80
C ARG A 148 8.39 41.05 40.39
N ASP A 149 8.11 42.33 40.18
CA ASP A 149 7.63 42.86 38.90
C ASP A 149 8.76 42.85 37.88
N GLU A 150 9.94 43.36 38.23
CA GLU A 150 11.14 43.28 37.38
C GLU A 150 11.50 41.84 37.06
N ARG A 151 11.52 40.96 38.08
CA ARG A 151 11.82 39.54 37.87
C ARG A 151 10.84 38.91 36.87
N SER A 152 9.56 39.22 36.99
CA SER A 152 8.52 38.68 36.11
C SER A 152 8.63 39.25 34.69
N ALA A 153 8.96 40.52 34.54
CA ALA A 153 9.21 41.15 33.25
C ALA A 153 10.43 40.55 32.53
N LEU A 154 11.55 40.35 33.25
CA LEU A 154 12.76 39.74 32.70
C LEU A 154 12.52 38.28 32.28
N ILE A 155 11.77 37.51 33.09
CA ILE A 155 11.34 36.14 32.72
C ILE A 155 10.44 36.17 31.48
N GLY A 156 9.52 37.13 31.39
CA GLY A 156 8.66 37.32 30.23
C GLY A 156 9.46 37.53 28.94
N MET A 157 10.52 38.34 29.00
CA MET A 157 11.43 38.55 27.86
C MET A 157 12.20 37.29 27.49
N LEU A 158 12.74 36.55 28.48
CA LEU A 158 13.38 35.24 28.23
C LEU A 158 12.40 34.26 27.57
N ARG A 159 11.14 34.23 28.02
CA ARG A 159 10.07 33.41 27.40
C ARG A 159 9.83 33.77 25.96
N GLU A 160 9.67 35.05 25.66
CA GLU A 160 9.39 35.47 24.29
C GLU A 160 10.59 35.18 23.38
N ALA A 161 11.82 35.38 23.86
CA ALA A 161 13.03 35.04 23.11
C ALA A 161 13.15 33.52 22.84
N MET A 162 12.95 32.67 23.85
CA MET A 162 13.00 31.20 23.70
C MET A 162 11.74 30.58 23.11
N ARG A 163 10.69 31.36 22.84
CA ARG A 163 9.52 30.89 22.09
C ARG A 163 9.86 30.68 20.62
N GLN A 164 10.85 31.42 20.12
CA GLN A 164 11.35 31.25 18.77
C GLN A 164 12.21 29.97 18.67
N PRO A 165 12.25 29.31 17.50
CA PRO A 165 13.12 28.15 17.29
C PRO A 165 14.58 28.59 17.13
N ILE A 166 15.35 28.40 18.19
CA ILE A 166 16.78 28.68 18.31
C ILE A 166 17.56 27.40 18.03
N ARG A 167 18.28 27.39 16.91
CA ARG A 167 19.09 26.26 16.46
C ARG A 167 20.43 26.22 17.18
N ASP A 168 20.88 25.00 17.46
CA ASP A 168 22.27 24.74 17.79
C ASP A 168 23.14 24.94 16.53
N GLN A 169 24.13 25.83 16.63
CA GLN A 169 25.09 26.06 15.55
C GLN A 169 26.15 24.95 15.45
N ALA A 170 26.37 24.20 16.54
CA ALA A 170 27.49 23.27 16.65
C ALA A 170 27.29 21.97 15.87
N ALA A 171 26.10 21.66 15.36
CA ALA A 171 25.83 20.41 14.66
C ALA A 171 26.32 20.45 13.20
N PRO A 172 27.39 19.69 12.82
CA PRO A 172 27.82 19.59 11.43
C PRO A 172 26.86 18.68 10.68
N SER A 173 25.71 19.22 10.27
CA SER A 173 24.77 18.45 9.46
C SER A 173 25.34 18.31 8.04
N LYS A 174 25.68 17.07 7.66
CA LYS A 174 25.95 16.69 6.25
C LYS A 174 24.73 16.93 5.35
N ILE A 175 23.57 17.19 5.97
CA ILE A 175 22.29 17.42 5.32
C ILE A 175 22.17 18.90 4.92
N LYS A 176 22.07 19.16 3.62
CA LYS A 176 21.77 20.50 3.11
C LYS A 176 20.40 20.97 3.57
N LEU A 177 20.34 22.16 4.17
CA LEU A 177 19.11 22.81 4.59
C LEU A 177 18.33 23.36 3.40
N THR A 178 17.07 23.00 3.32
CA THR A 178 16.09 23.50 2.35
C THR A 178 15.62 24.93 2.68
N ALA A 179 14.97 25.60 1.73
CA ALA A 179 14.42 26.96 1.94
C ALA A 179 13.33 26.99 3.04
N GLN A 180 12.58 25.91 3.18
CA GLN A 180 11.62 25.69 4.26
C GLN A 180 12.08 24.54 5.15
N VAL A 181 11.81 24.64 6.44
CA VAL A 181 12.08 23.59 7.41
C VAL A 181 10.78 23.20 8.12
N ARG A 182 10.66 21.94 8.52
CA ARG A 182 9.51 21.45 9.28
C ARG A 182 9.88 21.39 10.75
N ILE A 183 9.11 22.06 11.59
CA ILE A 183 9.27 22.01 13.04
C ILE A 183 8.20 21.13 13.65
N VAL A 184 8.62 20.23 14.53
CA VAL A 184 7.74 19.41 15.35
C VAL A 184 7.98 19.78 16.81
N SER A 185 6.95 20.27 17.49
CA SER A 185 7.01 20.55 18.92
C SER A 185 6.96 19.24 19.70
N VAL A 186 7.96 19.01 20.54
CA VAL A 186 8.03 17.86 21.45
C VAL A 186 8.04 18.33 22.88
N THR A 187 7.52 17.48 23.77
CA THR A 187 7.63 17.73 25.22
C THR A 187 8.95 17.21 25.74
N ASN A 188 9.40 16.05 25.24
CA ASN A 188 10.67 15.42 25.58
C ASN A 188 11.46 15.13 24.29
N LEU A 189 12.79 15.22 24.35
CA LEU A 189 13.63 14.94 23.18
C LEU A 189 13.56 13.48 22.71
N ASP A 190 13.36 12.56 23.65
CA ASP A 190 13.29 11.11 23.43
C ASP A 190 11.91 10.62 22.96
N GLU A 191 10.95 11.54 22.75
CA GLU A 191 9.62 11.19 22.27
C GLU A 191 9.70 10.59 20.86
N GLU A 192 9.26 9.34 20.68
CA GLU A 192 9.27 8.70 19.37
C GLU A 192 8.18 9.30 18.48
N ILE A 193 8.60 9.99 17.42
CA ILE A 193 7.71 10.57 16.42
C ILE A 193 7.81 9.73 15.15
N THR A 194 6.68 9.22 14.68
CA THR A 194 6.62 8.51 13.40
C THR A 194 6.56 9.48 12.23
N ALA A 195 7.14 9.11 11.09
CA ALA A 195 7.18 9.97 9.92
C ALA A 195 5.79 10.27 9.31
N GLU A 196 4.78 9.44 9.55
CA GLU A 196 3.40 9.68 9.12
C GLU A 196 2.73 10.80 9.93
N SER A 197 2.96 10.81 11.25
CA SER A 197 2.42 11.79 12.18
C SER A 197 2.93 13.22 11.90
N LEU A 198 4.07 13.35 11.21
CA LEU A 198 4.67 14.63 10.81
C LEU A 198 3.75 15.51 9.96
N THR A 199 2.85 14.89 9.20
CA THR A 199 1.94 15.61 8.31
C THR A 199 0.93 16.42 9.12
N HIS A 200 0.52 15.88 10.27
CA HIS A 200 -0.48 16.49 11.15
C HIS A 200 0.15 17.36 12.24
N HIS A 201 1.30 16.98 12.79
CA HIS A 201 1.93 17.68 13.92
C HIS A 201 3.04 18.65 13.52
N GLY A 202 3.60 18.51 12.31
CA GLY A 202 4.72 19.33 11.85
C GLY A 202 4.27 20.64 11.18
N LYS A 203 4.77 21.78 11.66
CA LYS A 203 4.58 23.08 11.03
C LYS A 203 5.71 23.40 10.06
N LEU A 204 5.38 23.77 8.82
CA LEU A 204 6.35 24.30 7.87
C LEU A 204 6.61 25.77 8.15
N ILE A 205 7.88 26.15 8.26
CA ILE A 205 8.31 27.54 8.40
C ILE A 205 9.45 27.85 7.44
N ALA A 206 9.66 29.13 7.14
CA ALA A 206 10.83 29.56 6.39
C ALA A 206 12.10 29.29 7.22
N ARG A 207 13.19 28.90 6.56
CA ARG A 207 14.50 28.65 7.20
C ARG A 207 14.99 29.87 8.01
N THR A 208 14.67 31.07 7.55
CA THR A 208 15.01 32.34 8.21
C THR A 208 14.41 32.49 9.60
N ASN A 209 13.28 31.84 9.86
CA ASN A 209 12.58 31.92 11.14
C ASN A 209 13.20 30.97 12.19
N ALA A 210 14.01 30.00 11.76
CA ALA A 210 14.85 29.19 12.65
C ALA A 210 16.19 29.90 12.83
N ILE A 211 16.26 30.79 13.82
CA ILE A 211 17.44 31.62 14.06
C ILE A 211 18.55 30.83 14.75
N SER A 212 19.79 31.30 14.63
CA SER A 212 20.93 30.73 15.34
C SER A 212 21.01 31.31 16.76
N LEU A 213 21.67 30.58 17.69
CA LEU A 213 21.84 31.05 19.06
C LEU A 213 22.50 32.43 19.15
N GLU A 214 23.53 32.71 18.37
CA GLU A 214 24.21 34.02 18.35
C GLU A 214 23.29 35.16 17.88
N ARG A 215 22.46 34.89 16.87
CA ARG A 215 21.47 35.84 16.38
C ARG A 215 20.41 36.12 17.44
N ALA A 216 19.87 35.07 18.08
CA ALA A 216 18.91 35.20 19.16
C ALA A 216 19.47 36.02 20.34
N ARG A 217 20.75 35.79 20.68
CA ARG A 217 21.46 36.57 21.71
C ARG A 217 21.59 38.04 21.34
N SER A 218 21.94 38.34 20.09
CA SER A 218 22.09 39.71 19.60
C SER A 218 20.74 40.45 19.59
N GLU A 219 19.70 39.82 19.03
CA GLU A 219 18.34 40.36 18.99
C GLU A 219 17.79 40.62 20.41
N LEU A 220 18.07 39.74 21.38
CA LEU A 220 17.67 39.98 22.77
C LEU A 220 18.41 41.17 23.40
N VAL A 221 19.71 41.34 23.13
CA VAL A 221 20.48 42.49 23.66
C VAL A 221 19.97 43.81 23.07
N GLU A 222 19.58 43.83 21.81
CA GLU A 222 19.06 45.01 21.11
C GLU A 222 17.72 45.51 21.67
N GLN A 223 16.95 44.65 22.34
CA GLN A 223 15.70 45.05 22.99
C GLN A 223 15.92 45.92 24.24
N PHE A 224 17.14 45.95 24.79
CA PHE A 224 17.46 46.73 25.99
C PHE A 224 17.98 48.13 25.65
N PRO A 225 17.55 49.17 26.38
CA PRO A 225 18.17 50.49 26.35
C PRO A 225 19.67 50.43 26.64
N GLU A 226 20.43 51.45 26.21
CA GLU A 226 21.90 51.46 26.35
C GLU A 226 22.38 51.27 27.79
N GLU A 227 21.66 51.86 28.75
CA GLU A 227 21.93 51.78 30.18
C GLU A 227 21.77 50.36 30.76
N GLU A 228 20.86 49.57 30.17
CA GLU A 228 20.51 48.23 30.65
C GLU A 228 21.09 47.10 29.78
N ARG A 229 21.92 47.43 28.78
CA ARG A 229 22.55 46.43 27.88
C ARG A 229 23.34 45.36 28.63
N ALA A 230 23.90 45.67 29.80
CA ALA A 230 24.56 44.67 30.63
C ALA A 230 23.59 43.55 31.05
N MET A 231 22.35 43.91 31.44
CA MET A 231 21.29 42.95 31.75
C MET A 231 20.89 42.14 30.52
N GLY A 232 20.72 42.80 29.37
CA GLY A 232 20.47 42.12 28.10
C GLY A 232 21.54 41.08 27.76
N LYS A 233 22.82 41.42 27.92
CA LYS A 233 23.95 40.49 27.72
C LYS A 233 23.92 39.31 28.69
N PHE A 234 23.58 39.56 29.95
CA PHE A 234 23.42 38.51 30.95
C PHE A 234 22.28 37.55 30.58
N LEU A 235 21.09 38.07 30.24
CA LEU A 235 19.95 37.25 29.82
C LEU A 235 20.24 36.48 28.52
N ALA A 236 20.91 37.11 27.57
CA ALA A 236 21.39 36.46 26.35
C ALA A 236 22.35 35.30 26.65
N SER A 237 23.21 35.42 27.68
CA SER A 237 24.10 34.33 28.09
C SER A 237 23.34 33.10 28.60
N LEU A 238 22.15 33.29 29.19
CA LEU A 238 21.29 32.22 29.69
C LEU A 238 20.49 31.51 28.58
N LEU A 239 20.37 32.12 27.39
CA LEU A 239 19.69 31.49 26.26
C LEU A 239 20.38 30.19 25.87
N ARG A 240 19.56 29.15 25.66
CA ARG A 240 19.98 27.82 25.22
C ARG A 240 19.30 27.46 23.90
N PRO A 241 19.93 26.61 23.06
CA PRO A 241 19.25 26.02 21.91
C PRO A 241 18.03 25.21 22.35
N ASN A 242 16.92 25.40 21.66
CA ASN A 242 15.67 24.66 21.88
C ASN A 242 15.22 23.89 20.63
N CYS A 243 15.96 24.02 19.53
CA CYS A 243 15.61 23.45 18.23
C CYS A 243 16.75 22.59 17.69
N PHE A 244 16.50 21.29 17.57
CA PHE A 244 17.51 20.28 17.23
C PHE A 244 17.16 19.58 15.92
N LEU A 245 18.17 19.31 15.10
CA LEU A 245 18.00 18.57 13.84
C LEU A 245 17.75 17.09 14.14
N ASP A 246 16.67 16.52 13.58
CA ASP A 246 16.46 15.09 13.60
C ASP A 246 16.84 14.48 12.25
N GLU A 247 18.06 13.93 12.18
CA GLU A 247 18.57 13.30 10.97
C GLU A 247 17.82 12.02 10.61
N GLN A 248 17.43 11.22 11.62
CA GLN A 248 16.78 9.93 11.39
C GLN A 248 15.38 10.15 10.84
N LEU A 249 14.61 11.04 11.45
CA LEU A 249 13.26 11.37 11.01
C LEU A 249 13.27 12.07 9.65
N THR A 250 14.28 12.90 9.38
CA THR A 250 14.48 13.50 8.05
C THR A 250 14.75 12.42 6.99
N LYS A 251 15.59 11.41 7.28
CA LYS A 251 15.84 10.29 6.38
C LYS A 251 14.59 9.44 6.15
N GLN A 252 13.84 9.12 7.21
CA GLN A 252 12.59 8.37 7.11
C GLN A 252 11.53 9.13 6.28
N SER A 253 11.36 10.43 6.53
CA SER A 253 10.42 11.26 5.77
C SER A 253 10.79 11.36 4.28
N ARG A 254 12.09 11.48 3.97
CA ARG A 254 12.61 11.42 2.60
C ARG A 254 12.34 10.06 1.95
N ALA A 255 12.68 8.97 2.64
CA ALA A 255 12.46 7.61 2.17
C ALA A 255 10.98 7.40 1.79
N LEU A 256 10.04 7.71 2.69
CA LEU A 256 8.60 7.57 2.45
C LEU A 256 8.12 8.37 1.24
N LYS A 257 8.63 9.59 1.04
CA LYS A 257 8.27 10.41 -0.13
C LYS A 257 8.92 9.93 -1.43
N SER A 258 10.12 9.38 -1.35
CA SER A 258 10.86 8.87 -2.50
C SER A 258 10.37 7.48 -2.95
N GLU A 259 9.76 6.70 -2.06
CA GLU A 259 9.35 5.33 -2.31
C GLU A 259 8.32 5.19 -3.45
N SER A 260 7.37 6.14 -3.53
CA SER A 260 6.34 6.17 -4.58
C SER A 260 6.79 6.82 -5.89
N LEU A 261 8.04 7.31 -5.98
CA LEU A 261 8.56 7.96 -7.17
C LEU A 261 9.27 6.96 -8.07
N TRP A 262 8.64 6.64 -9.19
CA TRP A 262 9.22 5.88 -10.28
C TRP A 262 8.95 6.57 -11.62
N VAL A 263 9.95 6.54 -12.49
CA VAL A 263 9.84 7.00 -13.89
C VAL A 263 9.60 5.77 -14.76
N VAL A 264 8.56 5.83 -15.59
CA VAL A 264 8.21 4.75 -16.53
C VAL A 264 8.53 5.21 -17.94
N ASP A 265 9.40 4.47 -18.62
CA ASP A 265 9.63 4.63 -20.03
C ASP A 265 8.55 3.87 -20.81
N ASN A 266 7.93 4.58 -21.76
CA ASN A 266 6.92 4.03 -22.65
C ASN A 266 7.58 3.71 -23.99
N TYR A 267 7.55 2.44 -24.39
CA TYR A 267 7.98 2.00 -25.72
C TYR A 267 6.72 1.73 -26.55
N ALA A 268 6.65 2.33 -27.74
CA ALA A 268 5.59 2.04 -28.70
C ALA A 268 5.80 0.66 -29.34
N ALA A 269 4.73 0.10 -29.93
CA ALA A 269 4.84 -1.13 -30.72
C ALA A 269 5.80 -0.91 -31.90
N GLY A 270 6.75 -1.83 -32.10
CA GLY A 270 7.77 -1.73 -33.14
C GLY A 270 8.97 -0.85 -32.78
N GLN A 271 8.99 -0.23 -31.59
CA GLN A 271 10.14 0.56 -31.14
C GLN A 271 11.29 -0.35 -30.68
N VAL A 272 12.52 -0.02 -31.09
CA VAL A 272 13.72 -0.73 -30.65
C VAL A 272 13.99 -0.43 -29.17
N VAL A 273 14.01 -1.47 -28.35
CA VAL A 273 14.34 -1.43 -26.92
C VAL A 273 15.84 -1.45 -26.70
N ALA A 274 16.57 -2.26 -27.47
CA ALA A 274 18.03 -2.29 -27.45
C ALA A 274 18.58 -2.61 -28.84
N ARG A 275 19.67 -1.93 -29.24
CA ARG A 275 20.32 -2.15 -30.53
C ARG A 275 21.42 -3.20 -30.42
N ARG A 276 21.66 -3.92 -31.52
CA ARG A 276 22.79 -4.84 -31.67
C ARG A 276 24.11 -4.13 -31.37
N GLY A 277 24.93 -4.76 -30.53
CA GLY A 277 26.22 -4.22 -30.08
C GLY A 277 26.14 -3.29 -28.87
N GLN A 278 24.94 -2.93 -28.39
CA GLN A 278 24.76 -2.14 -27.18
C GLN A 278 24.98 -3.03 -25.94
N LYS A 279 25.58 -2.47 -24.87
CA LYS A 279 25.64 -3.15 -23.58
C LYS A 279 24.29 -3.08 -22.88
N VAL A 280 23.89 -4.17 -22.22
CA VAL A 280 22.66 -4.25 -21.44
C VAL A 280 22.85 -3.47 -20.14
N ASP A 281 22.33 -2.25 -20.13
CA ASP A 281 22.23 -1.40 -18.94
C ASP A 281 21.04 -1.83 -18.07
N GLU A 282 20.95 -1.34 -16.83
CA GLU A 282 19.86 -1.70 -15.91
C GLU A 282 18.48 -1.31 -16.44
N THR A 283 18.41 -0.22 -17.21
CA THR A 283 17.21 0.25 -17.91
C THR A 283 16.73 -0.74 -18.95
N ILE A 284 17.65 -1.25 -19.78
CA ILE A 284 17.38 -2.27 -20.80
C ILE A 284 16.96 -3.56 -20.10
N LEU A 285 17.66 -3.98 -19.04
CA LEU A 285 17.32 -5.19 -18.29
C LEU A 285 15.90 -5.12 -17.70
N ALA A 286 15.50 -3.96 -17.16
CA ALA A 286 14.14 -3.75 -16.65
C ALA A 286 13.10 -3.86 -17.77
N ALA A 287 13.37 -3.27 -18.95
CA ALA A 287 12.49 -3.40 -20.10
C ALA A 287 12.38 -4.85 -20.62
N LEU A 288 13.50 -5.60 -20.65
CA LEU A 288 13.52 -7.00 -21.05
C LEU A 288 12.72 -7.89 -20.09
N LYS A 289 12.76 -7.63 -18.78
CA LYS A 289 11.94 -8.36 -17.79
C LYS A 289 10.45 -8.17 -18.03
N VAL A 290 9.99 -6.92 -18.22
CA VAL A 290 8.57 -6.65 -18.51
C VAL A 290 8.15 -7.25 -19.85
N LEU A 291 9.02 -7.21 -20.86
CA LEU A 291 8.76 -7.81 -22.17
C LEU A 291 8.63 -9.33 -22.05
N ARG A 292 9.47 -9.98 -21.24
CA ARG A 292 9.37 -11.41 -20.93
C ARG A 292 8.05 -11.75 -20.25
N GLU A 293 7.66 -11.04 -19.21
CA GLU A 293 6.39 -11.27 -18.51
C GLU A 293 5.20 -11.14 -19.46
N LYS A 294 5.22 -10.15 -20.36
CA LYS A 294 4.19 -10.02 -21.39
C LYS A 294 4.18 -11.17 -22.38
N LEU A 295 5.35 -11.62 -22.86
CA LEU A 295 5.44 -12.76 -23.76
C LEU A 295 4.96 -14.06 -23.10
N GLU A 296 5.28 -14.27 -21.82
CA GLU A 296 4.79 -15.42 -21.05
C GLU A 296 3.26 -15.34 -20.87
N ALA A 297 2.71 -14.17 -20.56
CA ALA A 297 1.27 -13.96 -20.47
C ALA A 297 0.55 -14.18 -21.81
N ASP A 298 1.09 -13.65 -22.91
CA ASP A 298 0.54 -13.84 -24.26
C ASP A 298 0.58 -15.30 -24.68
N ARG A 299 1.65 -16.03 -24.34
CA ARG A 299 1.77 -17.47 -24.59
C ARG A 299 0.72 -18.25 -23.81
N LEU A 300 0.55 -17.98 -22.52
CA LEU A 300 -0.49 -18.62 -21.70
C LEU A 300 -1.89 -18.33 -22.23
N GLN A 301 -2.14 -17.09 -22.69
CA GLN A 301 -3.41 -16.72 -23.30
C GLN A 301 -3.65 -17.43 -24.63
N ALA A 302 -2.62 -17.61 -25.46
CA ALA A 302 -2.71 -18.38 -26.70
C ALA A 302 -2.99 -19.87 -26.44
N GLU A 303 -2.35 -20.48 -25.44
CA GLU A 303 -2.60 -21.85 -25.01
C GLU A 303 -4.03 -22.02 -24.44
N ALA A 304 -4.50 -21.06 -23.66
CA ALA A 304 -5.87 -21.01 -23.17
C ALA A 304 -6.90 -20.86 -24.30
N ALA A 305 -6.63 -20.00 -25.29
CA ALA A 305 -7.51 -19.84 -26.45
C ALA A 305 -7.54 -21.09 -27.35
N ALA A 306 -6.40 -21.74 -27.55
CA ALA A 306 -6.31 -22.99 -28.32
C ALA A 306 -7.07 -24.13 -27.63
N SER A 307 -6.93 -24.27 -26.30
CA SER A 307 -7.68 -25.27 -25.53
C SER A 307 -9.19 -24.99 -25.53
N ALA A 308 -9.61 -23.73 -25.41
CA ALA A 308 -11.02 -23.34 -25.54
C ALA A 308 -11.59 -23.67 -26.93
N ALA A 309 -10.83 -23.43 -28.00
CA ALA A 309 -11.23 -23.79 -29.36
C ALA A 309 -11.40 -25.31 -29.55
N LEU A 310 -10.55 -26.12 -28.92
CA LEU A 310 -10.70 -27.58 -28.91
C LEU A 310 -11.99 -28.00 -28.17
N VAL A 311 -12.31 -27.38 -27.03
CA VAL A 311 -13.54 -27.66 -26.28
C VAL A 311 -14.78 -27.38 -27.14
N VAL A 312 -14.84 -26.24 -27.83
CA VAL A 312 -15.96 -25.90 -28.73
C VAL A 312 -16.10 -26.94 -29.85
N ARG A 313 -14.99 -27.31 -30.51
CA ARG A 313 -15.01 -28.36 -31.55
C ARG A 313 -15.47 -29.72 -31.00
N THR A 314 -15.05 -30.08 -29.79
CA THR A 314 -15.51 -31.33 -29.16
C THR A 314 -17.01 -31.28 -28.84
N GLN A 315 -17.54 -30.12 -28.43
CA GLN A 315 -18.95 -29.94 -28.14
C GLN A 315 -19.81 -30.04 -29.40
N GLU A 316 -19.38 -29.46 -30.52
CA GLU A 316 -20.06 -29.60 -31.82
C GLU A 316 -20.06 -31.05 -32.30
N ARG A 317 -18.92 -31.74 -32.19
CA ARG A 317 -18.84 -33.17 -32.54
C ARG A 317 -19.75 -34.02 -31.67
N ASN A 318 -19.79 -33.75 -30.37
CA ASN A 318 -20.68 -34.44 -29.43
C ASN A 318 -22.16 -34.15 -29.71
N ARG A 319 -22.50 -32.93 -30.16
CA ARG A 319 -23.86 -32.57 -30.56
C ARG A 319 -24.31 -33.36 -31.80
N TRP A 320 -23.46 -33.49 -32.81
CA TRP A 320 -23.75 -34.32 -33.98
C TRP A 320 -23.85 -35.81 -33.64
N LEU A 321 -22.99 -36.31 -32.76
CA LEU A 321 -23.08 -37.68 -32.26
C LEU A 321 -24.39 -37.91 -31.48
N ALA A 322 -24.81 -36.96 -30.64
CA ALA A 322 -26.08 -37.04 -29.91
C ALA A 322 -27.31 -37.00 -30.84
N VAL A 323 -27.29 -36.15 -31.87
CA VAL A 323 -28.34 -36.11 -32.90
C VAL A 323 -28.36 -37.41 -33.71
N GLY A 324 -27.20 -37.92 -34.12
CA GLY A 324 -27.08 -39.20 -34.83
C GLY A 324 -27.58 -40.38 -33.99
N LEU A 325 -27.23 -40.43 -32.70
CA LEU A 325 -27.75 -41.41 -31.74
C LEU A 325 -29.27 -41.29 -31.61
N GLY A 326 -29.81 -40.07 -31.52
CA GLY A 326 -31.25 -39.82 -31.49
C GLY A 326 -31.98 -40.33 -32.73
N ILE A 327 -31.47 -40.02 -33.92
CA ILE A 327 -32.04 -40.49 -35.21
C ILE A 327 -31.98 -42.01 -35.29
N SER A 328 -30.83 -42.62 -34.97
CA SER A 328 -30.69 -44.08 -35.00
C SER A 328 -31.64 -44.77 -34.03
N GLY A 329 -31.86 -44.20 -32.84
CA GLY A 329 -32.86 -44.68 -31.88
C GLY A 329 -34.29 -44.62 -32.43
N VAL A 330 -34.68 -43.52 -33.08
CA VAL A 330 -36.00 -43.38 -33.72
C VAL A 330 -36.18 -44.40 -34.84
N VAL A 331 -35.17 -44.61 -35.70
CA VAL A 331 -35.21 -45.62 -36.77
C VAL A 331 -35.40 -47.02 -36.21
N VAL A 332 -34.66 -47.38 -35.15
CA VAL A 332 -34.81 -48.69 -34.49
C VAL A 332 -36.22 -48.88 -33.92
N ILE A 333 -36.79 -47.85 -33.27
CA ILE A 333 -38.16 -47.89 -32.74
C ILE A 333 -39.19 -48.04 -33.88
N VAL A 334 -39.04 -47.31 -34.98
CA VAL A 334 -39.93 -47.38 -36.14
C VAL A 334 -39.83 -48.75 -36.84
N CYS A 335 -38.63 -49.27 -37.05
CA CYS A 335 -38.41 -50.61 -37.61
C CYS A 335 -39.00 -51.69 -36.71
N ALA A 336 -38.80 -51.61 -35.38
CA ALA A 336 -39.44 -52.51 -34.43
C ALA A 336 -40.98 -52.42 -34.51
N ALA A 337 -41.54 -51.21 -34.54
CA ALA A 337 -42.98 -51.02 -34.68
C ALA A 337 -43.53 -51.54 -36.01
N MET A 338 -42.80 -51.40 -37.12
CA MET A 338 -43.18 -51.95 -38.43
C MET A 338 -43.11 -53.47 -38.45
N LEU A 339 -42.09 -54.08 -37.84
CA LEU A 339 -41.98 -55.54 -37.71
C LEU A 339 -43.09 -56.12 -36.82
N LEU A 340 -43.42 -55.45 -35.71
CA LEU A 340 -44.57 -55.82 -34.86
C LEU A 340 -45.91 -55.63 -35.58
N ARG A 341 -46.04 -54.64 -36.46
CA ARG A 341 -47.26 -54.44 -37.27
C ARG A 341 -47.37 -55.45 -38.42
N ARG A 342 -46.27 -55.83 -39.08
CA ARG A 342 -46.27 -56.88 -40.11
C ARG A 342 -46.69 -58.25 -39.56
N ARG A 343 -46.41 -58.54 -38.28
CA ARG A 343 -46.84 -59.78 -37.62
C ARG A 343 -48.34 -59.86 -37.24
N ARG A 344 -49.13 -58.78 -37.41
CA ARG A 344 -50.54 -58.76 -36.98
C ARG A 344 -51.58 -58.93 -38.11
N ARG A 345 -51.16 -59.24 -39.35
CA ARG A 345 -52.11 -59.48 -40.46
C ARG A 345 -51.65 -60.65 -41.34
N SER A 346 -51.92 -61.87 -40.87
CA SER A 346 -52.13 -63.06 -41.70
C SER A 346 -52.44 -64.25 -40.79
N SER A 347 -53.65 -64.25 -40.22
CA SER A 347 -54.28 -65.49 -39.75
C SER A 347 -55.15 -66.02 -40.88
N LEU A 348 -54.59 -66.95 -41.65
CA LEU A 348 -55.35 -67.91 -42.43
C LEU A 348 -54.74 -69.28 -42.12
N LEU A 349 -55.49 -70.09 -41.38
CA LEU A 349 -55.35 -71.56 -41.36
C LEU A 349 -55.57 -72.07 -42.80
N PRO A 350 -55.02 -73.22 -43.26
CA PRO A 350 -55.17 -74.50 -42.55
C PRO A 350 -54.09 -75.60 -42.78
N ALA A 351 -54.36 -76.74 -42.12
CA ALA A 351 -54.11 -78.13 -42.53
C ALA A 351 -52.70 -78.74 -42.44
N ARG A 352 -52.58 -79.70 -41.51
CA ARG A 352 -51.62 -80.82 -41.56
C ARG A 352 -52.01 -81.76 -42.70
N ILE A 353 -51.03 -82.14 -43.54
CA ILE A 353 -51.04 -83.36 -44.35
C ILE A 353 -49.68 -84.04 -44.16
N ALA A 354 -49.73 -85.35 -43.98
CA ALA A 354 -48.60 -86.25 -43.80
C ALA A 354 -47.93 -86.64 -45.12
N LYS A 355 -46.78 -87.34 -44.98
CA LYS A 355 -46.13 -88.27 -45.92
C LYS A 355 -44.98 -87.72 -46.79
N THR A 356 -43.78 -88.21 -46.44
CA THR A 356 -42.80 -88.92 -47.29
C THR A 356 -42.67 -88.51 -48.75
N GLY A 357 -41.45 -88.17 -49.16
CA GLY A 357 -41.08 -88.12 -50.58
C GLY A 357 -39.75 -87.42 -50.80
N GLU A 358 -38.66 -88.19 -50.73
CA GLU A 358 -37.34 -87.81 -51.24
C GLU A 358 -37.44 -87.32 -52.68
N THR A 359 -36.76 -86.21 -52.98
CA THR A 359 -36.56 -85.72 -54.34
C THR A 359 -35.12 -86.02 -54.73
N ALA A 360 -34.91 -87.13 -55.44
CA ALA A 360 -33.65 -87.41 -56.12
C ALA A 360 -33.73 -86.88 -57.55
N ALA A 361 -32.82 -85.97 -57.91
CA ALA A 361 -32.68 -85.48 -59.27
C ALA A 361 -31.83 -86.47 -60.07
N VAL A 362 -32.42 -87.08 -61.10
CA VAL A 362 -31.73 -87.96 -62.05
C VAL A 362 -31.34 -87.13 -63.27
N ILE A 363 -30.04 -87.05 -63.58
CA ILE A 363 -29.51 -86.41 -64.79
C ILE A 363 -28.99 -87.53 -65.69
N SER A 364 -29.65 -87.79 -66.81
CA SER A 364 -29.16 -88.71 -67.84
C SER A 364 -28.38 -87.94 -68.92
N CYS A 365 -27.16 -88.41 -69.21
CA CYS A 365 -26.25 -87.90 -70.23
C CYS A 365 -26.49 -88.62 -71.57
N PRO A 366 -26.70 -87.93 -72.71
CA PRO A 366 -27.17 -88.55 -73.95
C PRO A 366 -26.09 -89.26 -74.79
N THR A 367 -25.04 -89.83 -74.20
CA THR A 367 -23.96 -90.48 -74.97
C THR A 367 -23.35 -91.72 -74.33
N CYS A 368 -23.88 -92.20 -73.20
CA CYS A 368 -23.41 -93.40 -72.52
C CYS A 368 -24.52 -93.99 -71.63
N ASP A 369 -24.71 -95.31 -71.70
CA ASP A 369 -25.82 -96.06 -71.11
C ASP A 369 -25.56 -96.46 -69.64
N GLU A 370 -25.04 -95.53 -68.83
CA GLU A 370 -24.83 -95.68 -67.39
C GLU A 370 -25.45 -94.51 -66.61
N ALA A 371 -26.30 -94.83 -65.63
CA ALA A 371 -26.94 -93.87 -64.74
C ALA A 371 -26.10 -93.67 -63.46
N ILE A 372 -25.55 -92.47 -63.27
CA ILE A 372 -24.85 -92.08 -62.03
C ILE A 372 -25.87 -91.45 -61.08
N VAL A 373 -26.08 -92.09 -59.93
CA VAL A 373 -26.86 -91.54 -58.81
C VAL A 373 -25.90 -90.82 -57.87
N VAL A 374 -25.99 -89.48 -57.78
CA VAL A 374 -25.27 -88.68 -56.79
C VAL A 374 -26.16 -88.48 -55.56
N PRO A 375 -25.79 -88.95 -54.35
CA PRO A 375 -26.54 -88.65 -53.13
C PRO A 375 -26.38 -87.17 -52.75
N ALA A 376 -27.50 -86.47 -52.61
CA ALA A 376 -27.55 -85.07 -52.19
C ALA A 376 -27.45 -84.95 -50.66
N ASP A 377 -26.27 -85.21 -50.09
CA ASP A 377 -25.96 -84.80 -48.71
C ASP A 377 -25.59 -83.30 -48.68
N ALA A 378 -26.61 -82.45 -48.88
CA ALA A 378 -26.50 -81.00 -48.82
C ALA A 378 -27.38 -80.37 -47.72
N GLY A 379 -27.85 -81.15 -46.74
CA GLY A 379 -28.71 -80.66 -45.65
C GLY A 379 -27.98 -80.25 -44.35
N GLY A 380 -26.77 -80.77 -44.10
CA GLY A 380 -26.13 -80.64 -42.78
C GLY A 380 -25.50 -79.27 -42.48
N TRP A 381 -25.15 -78.47 -43.48
CA TRP A 381 -24.53 -77.16 -43.28
C TRP A 381 -25.57 -76.05 -43.10
N ALA A 382 -26.68 -76.10 -43.84
CA ALA A 382 -27.80 -75.16 -43.69
C ALA A 382 -28.43 -75.26 -42.30
N GLN A 383 -28.63 -76.48 -41.78
CA GLN A 383 -29.14 -76.71 -40.42
C GLN A 383 -28.17 -76.17 -39.35
N ARG A 384 -26.86 -76.40 -39.52
CA ARG A 384 -25.82 -75.88 -38.60
C ARG A 384 -25.68 -74.36 -38.65
N ALA A 385 -25.85 -73.74 -39.83
CA ALA A 385 -25.84 -72.29 -39.97
C ALA A 385 -27.07 -71.65 -39.30
N LEU A 386 -28.26 -72.23 -39.48
CA LEU A 386 -29.49 -71.78 -38.81
C LEU A 386 -29.42 -71.94 -37.29
N GLU A 387 -28.83 -73.03 -36.78
CA GLU A 387 -28.62 -73.20 -35.35
C GLU A 387 -27.54 -72.27 -34.78
N ALA A 388 -26.54 -71.91 -35.58
CA ALA A 388 -25.51 -70.94 -35.21
C ALA A 388 -26.07 -69.51 -35.19
N GLU A 389 -26.89 -69.12 -36.18
CA GLU A 389 -27.63 -67.86 -36.17
C GLU A 389 -28.60 -67.80 -35.00
N ALA A 390 -29.37 -68.86 -34.75
CA ALA A 390 -30.30 -68.91 -33.62
C ALA A 390 -29.58 -68.86 -32.25
N ARG A 391 -28.30 -69.28 -32.16
CA ARG A 391 -27.46 -69.12 -30.97
C ARG A 391 -26.87 -67.72 -30.87
N ALA A 392 -26.43 -67.12 -31.99
CA ALA A 392 -25.94 -65.75 -32.04
C ALA A 392 -27.04 -64.74 -31.68
N ASP A 393 -28.26 -64.92 -32.21
CA ASP A 393 -29.40 -64.06 -31.89
C ASP A 393 -29.82 -64.18 -30.42
N ARG A 394 -29.78 -65.38 -29.85
CA ARG A 394 -30.02 -65.59 -28.41
C ARG A 394 -28.94 -64.92 -27.55
N ALA A 395 -27.68 -64.98 -27.97
CA ALA A 395 -26.59 -64.30 -27.29
C ALA A 395 -26.70 -62.77 -27.39
N HIS A 396 -27.01 -62.23 -28.57
CA HIS A 396 -27.20 -60.79 -28.78
C HIS A 396 -28.43 -60.23 -28.06
N ALA A 397 -29.52 -61.01 -27.97
CA ALA A 397 -30.70 -60.64 -27.20
C ALA A 397 -30.42 -60.62 -25.69
N ALA A 398 -29.68 -61.60 -25.16
CA ALA A 398 -29.28 -61.64 -23.75
C ALA A 398 -28.31 -60.50 -23.39
N ILE A 399 -27.39 -60.14 -24.29
CA ILE A 399 -26.46 -59.02 -24.10
C ILE A 399 -27.21 -57.68 -24.13
N ARG A 400 -28.17 -57.49 -25.05
CA ARG A 400 -28.96 -56.24 -25.11
C ARG A 400 -29.89 -56.06 -23.91
N SER A 401 -30.49 -57.12 -23.38
CA SER A 401 -31.38 -57.02 -22.22
C SER A 401 -30.63 -56.85 -20.89
N GLY A 402 -29.43 -57.42 -20.75
CA GLY A 402 -28.62 -57.29 -19.52
C GLY A 402 -27.72 -56.06 -19.46
N VAL A 403 -26.98 -55.76 -20.54
CA VAL A 403 -25.87 -54.80 -20.50
C VAL A 403 -26.37 -53.35 -20.60
N LEU A 404 -27.40 -53.07 -21.40
CA LEU A 404 -27.95 -51.71 -21.52
C LEU A 404 -28.75 -51.29 -20.28
N GLY A 405 -29.43 -52.23 -19.61
CA GLY A 405 -30.08 -51.98 -18.33
C GLY A 405 -29.09 -51.64 -17.23
N GLN A 406 -28.01 -52.41 -17.10
CA GLN A 406 -26.98 -52.15 -16.09
C GLN A 406 -26.15 -50.89 -16.38
N LEU A 407 -25.81 -50.60 -17.65
CA LEU A 407 -25.08 -49.37 -18.00
C LEU A 407 -25.91 -48.10 -17.78
N THR A 408 -27.19 -48.11 -18.13
CA THR A 408 -28.07 -46.96 -17.88
C THR A 408 -28.31 -46.76 -16.39
N GLN A 409 -28.38 -47.84 -15.60
CA GLN A 409 -28.47 -47.76 -14.15
C GLN A 409 -27.18 -47.22 -13.51
N LEU A 410 -26.00 -47.68 -13.94
CA LEU A 410 -24.71 -47.20 -13.44
C LEU A 410 -24.42 -45.75 -13.83
N LEU A 411 -24.77 -45.34 -15.06
CA LEU A 411 -24.60 -43.95 -15.50
C LEU A 411 -25.57 -43.03 -14.76
N ARG A 412 -26.82 -43.45 -14.58
CA ARG A 412 -27.79 -42.72 -13.76
C ARG A 412 -27.26 -42.57 -12.34
N GLU A 413 -26.83 -43.64 -11.70
CA GLU A 413 -26.36 -43.61 -10.32
C GLU A 413 -25.11 -42.73 -10.15
N ARG A 414 -24.12 -42.81 -11.06
CA ARG A 414 -22.93 -41.93 -11.01
C ARG A 414 -23.24 -40.47 -11.30
N VAL A 415 -24.08 -40.17 -12.29
CA VAL A 415 -24.40 -38.78 -12.64
C VAL A 415 -25.29 -38.14 -11.57
N PHE A 416 -26.27 -38.87 -11.01
CA PHE A 416 -27.06 -38.39 -9.89
C PHE A 416 -26.20 -38.20 -8.64
N HIS A 417 -25.32 -39.14 -8.28
CA HIS A 417 -24.41 -38.95 -7.16
C HIS A 417 -23.40 -37.81 -7.41
N GLY A 418 -22.92 -37.62 -8.64
CA GLY A 418 -22.05 -36.51 -9.01
C GLY A 418 -22.73 -35.16 -8.85
N LEU A 419 -23.93 -35.00 -9.41
CA LEU A 419 -24.70 -33.76 -9.30
C LEU A 419 -25.17 -33.48 -7.88
N VAL A 420 -25.59 -34.51 -7.14
CA VAL A 420 -26.00 -34.37 -5.74
C VAL A 420 -24.79 -33.98 -4.87
N SER A 421 -23.64 -34.63 -5.04
CA SER A 421 -22.42 -34.26 -4.29
C SER A 421 -21.91 -32.87 -4.65
N GLN A 422 -22.01 -32.46 -5.92
CA GLN A 422 -21.62 -31.12 -6.35
C GLN A 422 -22.57 -30.04 -5.80
N ARG A 423 -23.89 -30.29 -5.81
CA ARG A 423 -24.87 -29.38 -5.21
C ARG A 423 -24.72 -29.30 -3.69
N GLN A 424 -24.44 -30.42 -3.05
CA GLN A 424 -24.21 -30.49 -1.61
C GLN A 424 -22.98 -29.65 -1.23
N ARG A 425 -21.86 -29.79 -1.95
CA ARG A 425 -20.67 -28.94 -1.75
C ARG A 425 -20.96 -27.46 -1.96
N MET A 426 -21.74 -27.12 -2.99
CA MET A 426 -22.10 -25.72 -3.24
C MET A 426 -22.94 -25.14 -2.09
N ILE A 427 -23.92 -25.89 -1.59
CA ILE A 427 -24.74 -25.47 -0.45
C ILE A 427 -23.88 -25.34 0.81
N GLU A 428 -22.97 -26.28 1.07
CA GLU A 428 -22.04 -26.21 2.20
C GLU A 428 -21.12 -24.98 2.11
N THR A 429 -20.59 -24.67 0.92
CA THR A 429 -19.79 -23.44 0.73
C THR A 429 -20.61 -22.16 0.89
N GLN A 430 -21.88 -22.15 0.44
CA GLN A 430 -22.77 -21.00 0.63
C GLN A 430 -23.16 -20.83 2.10
N GLN A 431 -23.39 -21.93 2.83
CA GLN A 431 -23.68 -21.89 4.26
C GLN A 431 -22.47 -21.44 5.07
N SER A 432 -21.27 -21.92 4.74
CA SER A 432 -20.02 -21.46 5.37
C SER A 432 -19.79 -19.97 5.14
N ALA A 433 -19.94 -19.52 3.89
CA ALA A 433 -19.81 -18.10 3.55
C ALA A 433 -20.85 -17.23 4.27
N ALA A 434 -22.09 -17.70 4.42
CA ALA A 434 -23.12 -16.99 5.16
C ALA A 434 -22.80 -16.87 6.66
N VAL A 435 -22.22 -17.91 7.27
CA VAL A 435 -21.78 -17.89 8.67
C VAL A 435 -20.61 -16.93 8.86
N GLU A 436 -19.61 -16.97 7.97
CA GLU A 436 -18.47 -16.05 8.01
C GLU A 436 -18.89 -14.59 7.83
N ILE A 437 -19.83 -14.29 6.92
CA ILE A 437 -20.39 -12.95 6.75
C ILE A 437 -21.11 -12.50 8.02
N ALA A 438 -21.93 -13.37 8.64
CA ALA A 438 -22.62 -13.06 9.88
C ALA A 438 -21.64 -12.80 11.05
N GLU A 439 -20.53 -13.56 11.11
CA GLU A 439 -19.48 -13.34 12.10
C GLU A 439 -18.73 -12.02 11.86
N MET A 440 -18.38 -11.70 10.61
CA MET A 440 -17.75 -10.42 10.27
C MET A 440 -18.66 -9.24 10.61
N GLN A 441 -19.95 -9.37 10.35
CA GLN A 441 -20.93 -8.33 10.64
C GLN A 441 -21.07 -8.12 12.15
N ARG A 442 -21.06 -9.20 12.95
CA ARG A 442 -21.03 -9.13 14.42
C ARG A 442 -19.75 -8.46 14.94
N ARG A 443 -18.58 -8.81 14.39
CA ARG A 443 -17.31 -8.15 14.75
C ARG A 443 -17.30 -6.67 14.37
N LEU A 444 -17.91 -6.31 13.24
CA LEU A 444 -18.08 -4.92 12.82
C LEU A 444 -18.99 -4.14 13.78
N ASP A 445 -20.11 -4.73 14.18
CA ASP A 445 -21.02 -4.09 15.14
C ASP A 445 -20.37 -3.92 16.51
N GLU A 446 -19.60 -4.91 16.97
CA GLU A 446 -18.83 -4.86 18.22
C GLU A 446 -17.69 -3.83 18.19
N LEU A 447 -17.14 -3.51 17.01
CA LEU A 447 -16.17 -2.42 16.84
C LEU A 447 -16.84 -1.05 16.71
N HIS A 448 -18.04 -0.98 16.13
CA HIS A 448 -18.76 0.27 15.95
C HIS A 448 -19.38 0.82 17.24
N THR A 449 -19.83 -0.03 18.16
CA THR A 449 -20.36 0.39 19.47
C THR A 449 -19.36 1.21 20.30
N PRO A 450 -18.12 0.75 20.59
CA PRO A 450 -17.18 1.51 21.41
C PRO A 450 -16.72 2.81 20.72
N LEU A 451 -16.69 2.86 19.39
CA LEU A 451 -16.38 4.09 18.66
C LEU A 451 -17.48 5.14 18.82
N LYS A 452 -18.76 4.75 18.70
CA LYS A 452 -19.90 5.66 18.93
C LYS A 452 -19.93 6.18 20.38
N GLU A 453 -19.69 5.30 21.35
CA GLU A 453 -19.64 5.67 22.76
C GLU A 453 -18.51 6.67 23.05
N ARG A 454 -17.31 6.45 22.49
CA ARG A 454 -16.19 7.39 22.60
C ARG A 454 -16.51 8.74 21.95
N LEU A 455 -17.18 8.73 20.79
CA LEU A 455 -17.54 9.95 20.08
C LEU A 455 -18.55 10.78 20.90
N LEU A 456 -19.57 10.14 21.46
CA LEU A 456 -20.52 10.78 22.38
C LEU A 456 -19.83 11.32 23.64
N ALA A 457 -18.88 10.58 24.21
CA ALA A 457 -18.10 11.05 25.36
C ALA A 457 -17.25 12.29 25.03
N TYR A 458 -16.64 12.33 23.83
CA TYR A 458 -15.92 13.51 23.36
C TYR A 458 -16.84 14.70 23.10
N GLU A 459 -17.99 14.50 22.46
CA GLU A 459 -18.98 15.57 22.23
C GLU A 459 -19.49 16.16 23.55
N GLN A 460 -19.79 15.31 24.54
CA GLN A 460 -20.16 15.76 25.89
C GLN A 460 -19.03 16.59 26.52
N ARG A 461 -17.78 16.11 26.46
CA ARG A 461 -16.62 16.82 27.01
C ARG A 461 -16.40 18.17 26.35
N VAL A 462 -16.58 18.25 25.02
CA VAL A 462 -16.49 19.51 24.27
C VAL A 462 -17.58 20.47 24.75
N SER A 463 -18.82 20.02 24.87
CA SER A 463 -19.93 20.86 25.34
C SER A 463 -19.73 21.36 26.79
N GLU A 464 -19.14 20.54 27.65
CA GLU A 464 -18.76 20.92 29.03
C GLU A 464 -17.66 21.99 29.03
N LEU A 465 -16.62 21.79 28.20
CA LEU A 465 -15.52 22.75 28.07
C LEU A 465 -16.00 24.08 27.47
N GLU A 466 -16.89 24.05 26.47
CA GLU A 466 -17.51 25.25 25.91
C GLU A 466 -18.34 26.01 26.94
N LYS A 467 -19.14 25.31 27.75
CA LYS A 467 -19.89 25.91 28.87
C LYS A 467 -18.96 26.50 29.93
N ALA A 468 -17.88 25.79 30.28
CA ALA A 468 -16.88 26.29 31.23
C ALA A 468 -16.16 27.54 30.69
N LEU A 469 -15.88 27.58 29.39
CA LEU A 469 -15.24 28.71 28.71
C LEU A 469 -16.20 29.91 28.62
N ALA A 470 -17.49 29.68 28.36
CA ALA A 470 -18.53 30.71 28.40
C ALA A 470 -18.72 31.29 29.81
N ALA A 471 -18.74 30.43 30.85
CA ALA A 471 -18.84 30.84 32.24
C ALA A 471 -17.61 31.65 32.69
N LYS A 472 -16.40 31.18 32.37
CA LYS A 472 -15.15 31.93 32.62
C LYS A 472 -15.10 33.26 31.85
N GLY A 473 -15.68 33.30 30.65
CA GLY A 473 -15.84 34.54 29.88
C GLY A 473 -16.84 35.52 30.50
N ALA A 474 -17.85 35.05 31.24
CA ALA A 474 -18.75 35.91 32.02
C ALA A 474 -18.07 36.44 33.29
N GLU A 475 -17.38 35.58 34.04
CA GLU A 475 -16.59 35.98 35.23
C GLU A 475 -15.50 37.01 34.88
N ASN A 476 -14.75 36.79 33.78
CA ASN A 476 -13.75 37.76 33.33
C ASN A 476 -14.38 39.08 32.83
N ARG A 477 -15.58 39.04 32.24
CA ARG A 477 -16.29 40.25 31.83
C ARG A 477 -16.77 41.06 33.04
N GLU A 478 -17.23 40.41 34.10
CA GLU A 478 -17.62 41.08 35.34
C GLU A 478 -16.39 41.64 36.09
N LEU A 479 -15.26 40.92 36.13
CA LEU A 479 -13.99 41.44 36.66
C LEU A 479 -13.47 42.66 35.87
N LEU A 480 -13.60 42.65 34.55
CA LEU A 480 -13.23 43.80 33.70
C LEU A 480 -14.14 45.00 33.94
N LYS A 481 -15.47 44.81 34.08
CA LYS A 481 -16.40 45.88 34.43
C LYS A 481 -16.08 46.48 35.80
N ALA A 482 -15.84 45.64 36.81
CA ALA A 482 -15.46 46.09 38.14
C ALA A 482 -14.14 46.89 38.11
N LYS A 483 -13.13 46.42 37.36
CA LYS A 483 -11.86 47.12 37.19
C LYS A 483 -12.03 48.47 36.46
N ILE A 484 -12.88 48.53 35.43
CA ILE A 484 -13.20 49.79 34.73
C ILE A 484 -13.92 50.78 35.65
N GLN A 485 -14.86 50.31 36.49
CA GLN A 485 -15.55 51.15 37.46
C GLN A 485 -14.59 51.69 38.53
N LEU A 486 -13.68 50.86 39.02
CA LEU A 486 -12.67 51.26 40.00
C LEU A 486 -11.73 52.33 39.43
N VAL A 487 -11.28 52.15 38.18
CA VAL A 487 -10.45 53.15 37.47
C VAL A 487 -11.22 54.45 37.23
N ARG A 488 -12.52 54.40 36.90
CA ARG A 488 -13.35 55.61 36.74
C ARG A 488 -13.50 56.40 38.04
N GLN A 489 -13.74 55.72 39.16
CA GLN A 489 -13.81 56.36 40.48
C GLN A 489 -12.47 56.99 40.88
N GLN A 490 -11.37 56.37 40.51
CA GLN A 490 -10.03 56.89 40.78
C GLN A 490 -9.76 58.17 39.96
N ALA A 491 -10.16 58.17 38.69
CA ALA A 491 -10.07 59.35 37.82
C ALA A 491 -11.00 60.50 38.26
N GLU A 492 -12.19 60.21 38.80
CA GLU A 492 -13.09 61.22 39.36
C GLU A 492 -12.53 61.85 40.64
N ARG A 493 -11.95 61.04 41.54
CA ARG A 493 -11.27 61.55 42.74
C ARG A 493 -10.06 62.42 42.40
N GLU A 494 -9.27 62.03 41.40
CA GLU A 494 -8.15 62.86 40.92
C GLU A 494 -8.63 64.16 40.28
N ARG A 495 -9.76 64.15 39.54
CA ARG A 495 -10.39 65.37 39.02
C ARG A 495 -10.92 66.29 40.11
N GLU A 496 -11.50 65.74 41.17
CA GLU A 496 -11.98 66.51 42.32
C GLU A 496 -10.81 67.13 43.11
N GLN A 497 -9.70 66.40 43.26
CA GLN A 497 -8.47 66.93 43.87
C GLN A 497 -7.81 68.04 43.04
N LEU A 498 -7.92 67.97 41.71
CA LEU A 498 -7.42 69.00 40.80
C LEU A 498 -8.33 70.23 40.71
N ASN A 499 -9.61 70.13 41.10
CA ASN A 499 -10.55 71.26 41.16
C ASN A 499 -10.54 72.00 42.50
N TYR A 500 -9.85 71.47 43.52
CA TYR A 500 -9.73 72.08 44.86
C TYR A 500 -8.36 72.72 45.14
N ASN A 501 -7.41 72.60 44.20
CA ASN A 501 -6.16 73.37 44.14
C ASN A 501 -6.26 74.38 42.99
#